data_AF-A0ABD5WC79-F1
#
_entry.id   AF-A0ABD5WC79-F1
#
_cell.length_a   1.000
_cell.length_b   1.000
_cell.length_c   1.000
_cell.angle_alpha   90.00
_cell.angle_beta   90.00
_cell.angle_gamma   90.00
#
_symmetry.space_group_name_H-M   'P 1'
#
loop_
_entity.id
_entity.type
_entity.pdbx_description
1 polymer ?
#
loop_
_entity_poly.entity_id
_entity_poly.type
_entity_poly.pdbx_seq_one_letter_code
_entity_poly.pdbx_strand_id
1 'polypeptide(L)' 'MIDKLGTAGVAGALLLLAGLVLVAWSSPVVAAGLALVLAGTGLVVKGLATGLMKQFGLA' A
#
# COMPACT_ATOMS: atom_id res chain seq x y z
N MET A 1 8.56 -1.76 9.69
CA MET A 1 7.79 -3.02 9.92
C MET A 1 7.86 -3.96 8.73
N ILE A 2 8.85 -3.81 7.83
CA ILE A 2 8.94 -4.64 6.63
C ILE A 2 9.13 -6.13 6.99
N ASP A 3 9.72 -6.38 8.15
CA ASP A 3 9.90 -7.71 8.76
C ASP A 3 8.57 -8.36 9.20
N LYS A 4 7.48 -7.58 9.34
CA LYS A 4 6.13 -8.06 9.69
C LYS A 4 5.25 -8.28 8.45
N LEU A 5 5.70 -7.88 7.26
CA LEU A 5 4.92 -7.98 6.01
C LEU A 5 4.86 -9.42 5.47
N GLY A 6 5.74 -10.30 5.94
CA GLY A 6 5.94 -11.63 5.37
C GLY A 6 6.51 -11.56 3.94
N THR A 7 6.92 -12.71 3.41
CA THR A 7 7.48 -12.80 2.04
C THR A 7 6.52 -12.28 0.98
N ALA A 8 5.22 -12.57 1.12
CA ALA A 8 4.18 -12.11 0.21
C ALA A 8 3.99 -10.58 0.26
N GLY A 9 4.01 -9.97 1.45
CA GLY A 9 3.85 -8.52 1.57
C GLY A 9 5.03 -7.76 0.98
N VAL A 10 6.25 -8.25 1.18
CA VAL A 10 7.46 -7.67 0.55
C VAL A 10 7.41 -7.82 -0.97
N ALA A 11 7.06 -9.00 -1.49
CA ALA A 11 6.91 -9.22 -2.93
C ALA A 11 5.83 -8.30 -3.53
N GLY A 12 4.70 -8.13 -2.85
CA GLY A 12 3.63 -7.21 -3.26
C GLY A 12 4.08 -5.75 -3.28
N ALA A 13 4.84 -5.31 -2.27
CA ALA A 13 5.40 -3.95 -2.23
C ALA A 13 6.39 -3.71 -3.39
N LEU A 14 7.23 -4.69 -3.72
CA LEU A 14 8.14 -4.61 -4.87
C LEU A 14 7.38 -4.54 -6.20
N LEU A 15 6.33 -5.35 -6.37
CA LEU A 15 5.47 -5.29 -7.55
C LEU A 15 4.77 -3.94 -7.69
N LEU A 16 4.29 -3.37 -6.58
CA LEU A 16 3.71 -2.02 -6.58
C LEU A 16 4.70 -0.97 -7.04
N LEU A 17 5.91 -0.98 -6.47
CA LEU A 17 6.96 -0.03 -6.85
C LEU A 17 7.37 -0.21 -8.31
N ALA A 18 7.53 -1.45 -8.78
CA ALA A 18 7.86 -1.74 -10.17
C ALA A 18 6.77 -1.22 -11.14
N GLY A 19 5.49 -1.48 -10.84
CA GLY A 19 4.37 -0.97 -11.63
C GLY A 19 4.33 0.55 -11.65
N LEU A 20 4.56 1.20 -10.51
CA LEU A 20 4.56 2.65 -10.41
C LEU A 20 5.71 3.28 -11.22
N VAL A 21 6.91 2.70 -11.15
CA VAL A 21 8.08 3.14 -11.95
C VAL A 21 7.81 2.97 -13.45
N LEU A 22 7.18 1.85 -13.84
CA LEU A 22 6.82 1.60 -15.23
C LEU A 22 5.84 2.66 -15.75
N VAL A 23 4.81 3.00 -14.97
CA VAL A 23 3.87 4.07 -15.35
C VAL A 23 4.56 5.43 -15.36
N ALA A 24 5.44 5.71 -14.39
CA ALA A 24 6.15 6.98 -14.31
C ALA A 24 7.04 7.25 -15.54
N TRP A 25 7.58 6.21 -16.16
CA TRP A 25 8.37 6.33 -17.39
C TRP A 25 7.52 6.82 -18.58
N SER A 26 6.25 6.43 -18.64
CA SER A 26 5.34 6.80 -19.74
C SER A 26 4.60 8.11 -19.45
N SER A 27 4.13 8.30 -18.20
CA SER A 27 3.41 9.50 -17.79
C SER A 27 3.60 9.79 -16.29
N PRO A 28 4.45 10.78 -15.94
CA PRO A 28 4.71 11.15 -14.55
C PRO A 28 3.45 11.63 -13.81
N VAL A 29 2.56 12.33 -14.51
CA VAL A 29 1.31 12.86 -13.93
C VAL A 29 0.35 11.73 -13.56
N VAL A 30 0.22 10.72 -14.42
CA VAL A 30 -0.61 9.53 -14.12
C VAL A 30 0.00 8.73 -12.97
N ALA A 31 1.32 8.56 -12.94
CA ALA A 31 1.99 7.89 -11.82
C ALA A 31 1.77 8.62 -10.49
N ALA A 32 1.82 9.96 -10.48
CA ALA A 32 1.51 10.74 -9.28
C ALA A 32 0.06 10.52 -8.80
N GLY A 33 -0.91 10.51 -9.72
CA GLY A 33 -2.30 10.18 -9.41
C GLY A 33 -2.45 8.77 -8.83
N LEU A 34 -1.81 7.77 -9.45
CA LEU A 34 -1.80 6.39 -8.96
C LEU A 34 -1.14 6.26 -7.57
N ALA A 35 -0.03 6.96 -7.34
CA ALA A 35 0.64 6.96 -6.05
C ALA A 35 -0.28 7.51 -4.94
N LEU A 36 -1.04 8.58 -5.23
CA LEU A 36 -2.04 9.12 -4.30
C LEU A 36 -3.18 8.14 -4.04
N VAL A 37 -3.68 7.46 -5.08
CA VAL A 37 -4.71 6.43 -4.93
C VAL A 37 -4.19 5.33 -3.99
N LEU A 38 -3.01 4.77 -4.27
CA LEU A 38 -2.39 3.70 -3.47
C LEU A 38 -2.16 4.12 -2.02
N ALA A 39 -1.67 5.34 -1.79
CA ALA A 39 -1.51 5.88 -0.45
C ALA A 39 -2.86 5.98 0.28
N GLY A 40 -3.89 6.50 -0.40
CA GLY A 40 -5.26 6.55 0.11
C GLY A 40 -5.81 5.18 0.48
N THR A 41 -5.66 4.18 -0.38
CA THR A 41 -6.08 2.80 -0.09
C THR A 41 -5.35 2.25 1.13
N GLY A 42 -4.04 2.48 1.24
CA GLY A 42 -3.24 2.07 2.39
C GLY A 42 -3.75 2.68 3.70
N LEU A 43 -4.14 3.96 3.68
CA LEU A 43 -4.75 4.62 4.84
C LEU A 43 -6.11 4.03 5.19
N VAL A 44 -6.97 3.76 4.20
CA VAL A 44 -8.28 3.12 4.41
C VAL A 44 -8.12 1.72 5.02
N VAL A 45 -7.24 0.90 4.47
CA VAL A 45 -6.96 -0.46 4.97
C VAL A 45 -6.41 -0.39 6.39
N LYS A 46 -5.49 0.53 6.68
CA LYS A 46 -4.97 0.74 8.05
C LYS A 46 -6.08 1.12 9.02
N GLY A 47 -6.95 2.04 8.63
CA GLY A 47 -8.11 2.46 9.43
C GLY A 47 -9.05 1.29 9.72
N LEU A 48 -9.37 0.50 8.70
CA LEU A 48 -10.17 -0.70 8.82
C LEU A 48 -9.52 -1.73 9.75
N ALA A 49 -8.24 -2.07 9.53
CA ALA A 49 -7.52 -3.02 10.35
C ALA A 49 -7.43 -2.58 11.82
N THR A 50 -7.18 -1.29 12.05
CA THR A 50 -7.15 -0.73 13.42
C THR A 50 -8.53 -0.78 14.07
N GLY A 51 -9.59 -0.49 13.32
CA GLY A 51 -10.98 -0.61 13.79
C GLY A 51 -11.32 -2.06 14.17
N LEU A 52 -10.98 -3.02 13.31
CA LEU A 52 -11.16 -4.45 13.58
C LEU A 52 -10.40 -4.89 14.83
N MET A 53 -9.12 -4.54 14.96
CA MET A 53 -8.33 -4.89 16.14
C MET A 53 -8.96 -4.36 17.43
N LYS A 54 -9.46 -3.12 17.42
CA LYS A 54 -10.20 -2.54 18.57
C LYS A 54 -11.49 -3.30 18.87
N GLN A 55 -12.25 -3.70 17.85
CA GLN A 55 -13.49 -4.48 18.04
C GLN A 55 -13.23 -5.86 18.65
N PHE A 56 -12.07 -6.46 18.37
CA PHE A 56 -11.65 -7.72 18.96
C PHE A 56 -10.88 -7.56 20.29
N GLY A 57 -10.74 -6.34 20.83
CA GLY A 57 -10.02 -6.07 22.08
C GLY A 57 -8.50 -6.29 21.99
N LEU A 58 -7.94 -6.31 20.77
CA LEU A 58 -6.53 -6.59 20.48
C LEU A 58 -5.66 -5.32 20.45
N ALA A 59 -6.27 -4.13 20.52
CA ALA A 59 -5.61 -2.83 20.42
C ALA A 59 -6.17 -1.82 21.43
#